data_AF-A0A7C6BA79-F1
#
_entry.id   AF-A0A7C6BA79-F1
#
_cell.length_a   1.000
_cell.length_b   1.000
_cell.length_c   1.000
_cell.angle_alpha   90.00
_cell.angle_beta   90.00
_cell.angle_gamma   90.00
#
_symmetry.space_group_name_H-M   'P 1'
#
loop_
_entity.id
_entity.type
_entity.pdbx_description
1 polymer ?
#
loop_
_entity_poly.entity_id
_entity_poly.type
_entity_poly.pdbx_seq_one_letter_code
_entity_poly.pdbx_strand_id
1 'polypeptide(L)' 'YRVTEIKNGRYFLLTQTGDEVLDYQEAVEKLSGHKMMIEEGGDHAFVNIENYFDEVKAFILS' A
#
# COMPACT_ATOMS: atom_id res chain seq x y z
N TYR A 1 -6.50 1.32 -14.96
CA TYR A 1 -5.38 2.10 -15.53
C TYR A 1 -4.11 1.67 -14.79
N ARG A 2 -2.97 1.54 -15.47
CA ARG A 2 -1.69 1.15 -14.84
C ARG A 2 -0.74 2.35 -14.83
N VAL A 3 -0.06 2.56 -13.70
CA VAL A 3 1.02 3.54 -13.60
C VAL A 3 2.31 2.88 -14.08
N THR A 4 2.98 3.50 -15.04
CA THR A 4 4.23 3.00 -15.64
C THR A 4 5.49 3.65 -15.06
N GLU A 5 5.35 4.82 -14.43
CA GLU A 5 6.46 5.57 -13.84
C GLU A 5 6.08 6.03 -12.43
N ILE A 6 6.93 5.71 -11.45
CA ILE A 6 6.82 6.20 -10.09
C ILE A 6 7.61 7.50 -10.00
N LYS A 7 6.93 8.58 -9.61
CA LYS A 7 7.61 9.87 -9.37
C LYS A 7 8.50 9.76 -8.14
N ASN A 8 9.53 10.60 -8.05
CA ASN A 8 10.30 10.70 -6.83
C ASN A 8 9.44 11.25 -5.69
N GLY A 9 9.47 10.58 -4.54
CA GLY A 9 8.67 10.96 -3.39
C GLY A 9 8.80 9.98 -2.24
N ARG A 10 8.16 10.31 -1.12
CA ARG A 10 8.04 9.42 0.02
C ARG A 10 6.71 8.67 -0.09
N TYR A 11 6.78 7.36 -0.24
CA TYR A 11 5.60 6.50 -0.35
C TYR A 11 5.46 5.58 0.86
N PHE A 12 4.21 5.32 1.23
CA PHE A 12 3.84 4.27 2.16
C PHE A 12 2.76 3.43 1.47
N LEU A 13 3.11 2.20 1.09
CA LEU A 13 2.18 1.24 0.52
C LEU A 13 1.45 0.51 1.64
N LEU A 14 0.12 0.55 1.63
CA LEU A 14 -0.72 -0.39 2.36
C LEU A 14 -1.42 -1.25 1.30
N THR A 15 -1.25 -2.56 1.36
CA THR A 15 -1.92 -3.51 0.46
C THR A 15 -2.27 -4.79 1.20
N GLN A 16 -3.31 -5.50 0.74
CA GLN A 16 -3.68 -6.81 1.27
C GLN A 16 -3.57 -7.85 0.16
N THR A 17 -3.10 -9.06 0.48
CA THR A 17 -2.82 -10.09 -0.54
C THR A 17 -4.10 -10.66 -1.18
N GLY A 18 -5.26 -10.42 -0.56
CA GLY A 18 -6.58 -10.83 -1.01
C GLY A 18 -7.28 -9.82 -1.92
N ASP A 19 -6.64 -8.70 -2.28
CA ASP A 19 -7.17 -7.76 -3.27
C ASP A 19 -7.49 -8.50 -4.58
N GLU A 20 -8.79 -8.56 -4.91
CA GLU A 20 -9.33 -9.27 -6.05
C GLU A 20 -9.33 -8.44 -7.35
N VAL A 21 -8.98 -7.16 -7.26
CA VAL A 21 -8.99 -6.20 -8.37
C VAL A 21 -7.57 -5.88 -8.84
N LEU A 22 -6.63 -5.72 -7.91
CA LEU A 22 -5.23 -5.37 -8.16
C LEU A 22 -4.29 -6.43 -7.62
N ASP A 23 -3.30 -6.82 -8.44
CA ASP A 23 -2.22 -7.68 -7.98
C ASP A 23 -1.27 -6.91 -7.05
N TYR A 24 -1.27 -7.27 -5.76
CA TYR A 24 -0.42 -6.65 -4.75
C TYR A 24 1.07 -6.75 -5.10
N GLN A 25 1.49 -7.82 -5.79
CA GLN A 25 2.90 -8.02 -6.15
C GLN A 25 3.40 -6.91 -7.07
N GLU A 26 2.56 -6.47 -8.02
CA GLU A 26 2.90 -5.33 -8.88
C GLU A 26 3.17 -4.06 -8.06
N ALA A 27 2.38 -3.81 -7.00
CA ALA A 27 2.55 -2.62 -6.16
C ALA A 27 3.83 -2.72 -5.31
N VAL A 28 4.10 -3.90 -4.75
CA VAL A 28 5.31 -4.20 -3.96
C VAL A 28 6.56 -4.04 -4.81
N GLU A 29 6.57 -4.56 -6.03
CA GLU A 29 7.69 -4.40 -6.96
C GLU A 29 7.91 -2.94 -7.34
N LYS A 30 6.83 -2.22 -7.72
CA LYS A 30 6.91 -0.82 -8.14
C LYS A 30 7.38 0.12 -7.04
N LEU A 31 6.97 -0.12 -5.80
CA LEU A 31 7.32 0.70 -4.64
C LEU A 31 8.44 0.10 -3.79
N SER A 32 9.20 -0.85 -4.34
CA SER A 32 10.38 -1.43 -3.70
C SER A 32 11.28 -0.34 -3.10
N GLY A 33 11.72 -0.57 -1.86
CA GLY A 33 12.54 0.37 -1.09
C GLY A 33 11.78 1.47 -0.34
N HIS A 34 10.46 1.58 -0.52
CA HIS A 34 9.62 2.47 0.28
C HIS A 34 9.03 1.75 1.49
N LYS A 35 8.36 2.50 2.38
CA LYS A 35 7.64 1.91 3.51
C LYS A 35 6.47 1.08 2.97
N MET A 36 6.28 -0.13 3.49
CA MET A 36 5.22 -1.03 3.05
C MET A 36 4.61 -1.76 4.24
N MET A 37 3.29 -1.95 4.20
CA MET A 37 2.53 -2.87 5.03
C MET A 37 1.74 -3.79 4.10
N ILE A 38 2.00 -5.08 4.20
CA ILE A 38 1.35 -6.12 3.40
C ILE A 38 0.59 -7.02 4.37
N GLU A 39 -0.73 -7.00 4.32
CA GLU A 39 -1.58 -7.83 5.17
C GLU A 39 -2.05 -9.08 4.41
N GLU A 40 -2.05 -10.24 5.07
CA GLU A 40 -2.53 -11.48 4.46
C GLU A 40 -4.07 -11.51 4.42
N GLY A 41 -4.65 -11.86 3.26
CA GLY A 41 -6.10 -11.90 3.07
C GLY A 41 -6.69 -10.53 2.74
N GLY A 42 -7.88 -10.25 3.24
CA GLY A 42 -8.59 -8.98 2.98
C GLY A 42 -9.23 -8.88 1.59
N ASP A 43 -9.42 -7.67 1.10
CA ASP A 43 -10.05 -7.36 -0.19
C ASP A 43 -9.63 -5.98 -0.73
N HIS A 44 -10.10 -5.62 -1.93
CA HIS A 44 -9.80 -4.34 -2.56
C HIS A 44 -10.29 -3.10 -1.78
N ALA A 45 -11.28 -3.25 -0.90
CA ALA A 45 -11.75 -2.13 -0.08
C ALA A 45 -10.80 -1.81 1.08
N PHE A 46 -9.78 -2.67 1.29
CA PHE A 46 -8.86 -2.62 2.42
C PHE A 46 -9.59 -2.75 3.75
N VAL A 47 -9.96 -3.98 4.11
CA VAL A 47 -10.67 -4.24 5.38
C VAL A 47 -9.82 -3.85 6.59
N ASN A 48 -10.46 -3.29 7.61
CA ASN A 48 -9.84 -2.81 8.86
C ASN A 48 -8.82 -1.68 8.66
N ILE A 49 -8.98 -0.83 7.64
CA ILE A 49 -8.11 0.32 7.36
C ILE A 49 -7.90 1.24 8.57
N GLU A 50 -8.88 1.33 9.47
CA GLU A 50 -8.83 2.15 10.68
C GLU A 50 -7.68 1.78 11.62
N ASN A 51 -7.23 0.51 11.61
CA ASN A 51 -6.10 0.05 12.41
C ASN A 51 -4.78 0.73 12.00
N TYR A 52 -4.75 1.33 10.81
CA TYR A 52 -3.56 1.94 10.23
C TYR A 52 -3.56 3.47 10.27
N PHE A 53 -4.63 4.11 10.76
CA PHE A 53 -4.74 5.57 10.74
C PHE A 53 -3.65 6.28 11.54
N ASP A 54 -3.28 5.75 12.71
CA ASP A 54 -2.20 6.33 13.51
C ASP A 54 -0.85 6.21 12.81
N GLU A 55 -0.61 5.09 12.12
CA GLU A 55 0.63 4.87 11.37
C GLU A 55 0.71 5.75 10.12
N VAL A 56 -0.39 5.88 9.38
CA VAL A 56 -0.51 6.79 8.24
C VAL A 56 -0.31 8.24 8.69
N LYS A 57 -0.91 8.63 9.82
CA LYS A 57 -0.73 9.97 10.40
C LYS A 57 0.72 10.22 10.80
N ALA A 58 1.38 9.27 11.45
CA ALA A 58 2.79 9.37 11.81
C ALA A 58 3.68 9.49 10.56
N PHE A 59 3.40 8.70 9.52
CA PHE A 59 4.10 8.78 8.25
C PHE A 59 3.94 10.14 7.58
N ILE A 60 2.73 10.73 7.58
CA ILE A 60 2.48 12.05 6.99
C ILE A 60 3.17 13.17 7.77
N LEU A 61 3.20 13.09 9.11
CA LEU A 61 3.75 14.15 9.97
C LEU A 61 5.27 14.07 10.18
N SER A 62 5.89 12.92 9.87
CA SER A 62 7.35 12.80 9.78
C SER A 62 7.91 13.54 8.57
#